data_AF-A0A257R510-F1
#
_entry.id   AF-A0A257R510-F1
#
_cell.length_a   1.000
_cell.length_b   1.000
_cell.length_c   1.000
_cell.angle_alpha   90.00
_cell.angle_beta   90.00
_cell.angle_gamma   90.00
#
_symmetry.space_group_name_H-M   'P 1'
#
loop_
_entity.id
_entity.type
_entity.pdbx_description
1 polymer ?
#
loop_
_entity_poly.entity_id
_entity_poly.type
_entity_poly.pdbx_seq_one_letter_code
_entity_poly.pdbx_strand_id
1 'polypeptide(L)'
;MQFFATDTRHYDLIVAADVLPYFGDLDALFLQIAAHLKPNGCWVFTIEIDDDNPFTLQETGRFSHHPERIKQLIQTHHLELLHQETVVARQQDEHDLHVLLSVACRSGEPIETASRPL
;
A
#
# COMPACT_ATOMS: atom_id res chain seq x y z
N MET A 1 14.75 2.69 1.71
CA MET A 1 13.95 2.26 2.87
C MET A 1 14.85 1.74 3.99
N GLN A 2 15.66 2.62 4.60
CA GLN A 2 16.62 2.21 5.63
C GLN A 2 15.93 1.76 6.92
N PHE A 3 14.74 2.31 7.23
CA PHE A 3 14.01 2.02 8.47
C PHE A 3 13.62 0.54 8.58
N PHE A 4 12.85 0.01 7.62
CA PHE A 4 12.44 -1.39 7.60
C PHE A 4 13.61 -2.38 7.48
N ALA A 5 14.74 -1.97 6.89
CA ALA A 5 15.92 -2.83 6.83
C ALA A 5 16.57 -3.08 8.21
N THR A 6 16.29 -2.23 9.20
CA THR A 6 16.88 -2.31 10.55
C THR A 6 15.85 -2.56 11.65
N ASP A 7 14.57 -2.37 11.36
CA ASP A 7 13.48 -2.60 12.28
C ASP A 7 13.08 -4.08 12.26
N THR A 8 12.89 -4.67 13.44
CA THR A 8 12.49 -6.09 13.57
C THR A 8 11.08 -6.24 14.15
N ARG A 9 10.39 -5.11 14.36
CA ARG A 9 9.05 -5.08 14.94
C ARG A 9 8.01 -5.35 13.86
N HIS A 10 6.88 -5.87 14.31
CA HIS A 10 5.71 -6.07 13.45
C HIS A 10 4.55 -5.22 13.96
N TYR A 11 3.77 -4.69 13.03
CA TYR A 11 2.73 -3.70 13.29
C TYR A 11 1.35 -4.25 12.93
N ASP A 12 0.35 -3.91 13.73
CA ASP A 12 -1.06 -4.19 13.43
C ASP A 12 -1.62 -3.20 12.39
N LEU A 13 -1.03 -2.00 12.30
CA LEU A 13 -1.41 -0.96 11.36
C LEU A 13 -0.18 -0.20 10.88
N ILE A 14 -0.06 -0.02 9.56
CA ILE A 14 0.90 0.89 8.92
C ILE A 14 0.09 1.92 8.12
N VAL A 15 0.51 3.18 8.13
CA VAL A 15 -0.16 4.26 7.38
C VAL A 15 0.87 5.03 6.56
N ALA A 16 0.56 5.26 5.29
CA ALA A 16 1.40 6.01 4.35
C ALA A 16 0.51 6.87 3.42
N ALA A 17 -0.12 7.90 3.99
CA ALA A 17 -0.91 8.87 3.23
C ALA A 17 -0.01 10.02 2.77
N ASP A 18 0.05 10.25 1.45
CA ASP A 18 0.91 11.25 0.78
C ASP A 18 2.43 10.99 0.93
N VAL A 19 2.80 9.70 0.98
CA VAL A 19 4.21 9.26 1.06
C VAL A 19 4.66 8.59 -0.24
N LEU A 20 3.79 7.80 -0.87
CA LEU A 20 4.11 7.01 -2.06
C LEU A 20 4.42 7.83 -3.34
N PRO A 21 3.93 9.07 -3.52
CA PRO A 21 4.31 9.89 -4.67
C PRO A 21 5.81 10.22 -4.77
N TYR A 22 6.64 9.82 -3.81
CA TYR A 22 8.11 9.98 -3.88
C TYR A 22 8.84 8.72 -4.33
N PHE A 23 8.11 7.68 -4.72
CA PHE A 23 8.65 6.38 -5.09
C PHE A 23 8.12 5.96 -6.45
N GLY A 24 9.02 5.67 -7.40
CA GLY A 24 8.65 5.11 -8.70
C GLY A 24 8.21 3.67 -8.58
N ASP A 25 9.15 2.72 -8.69
CA ASP A 25 8.83 1.33 -8.43
C ASP A 25 8.53 1.09 -6.94
N LEU A 26 7.36 0.53 -6.67
CA LEU A 26 6.86 0.25 -5.32
C LEU A 26 7.10 -1.20 -4.88
N ASP A 27 7.62 -2.09 -5.74
CA ASP A 27 7.71 -3.52 -5.44
C ASP A 27 8.47 -3.82 -4.14
N ALA A 28 9.65 -3.22 -3.97
CA ALA A 28 10.43 -3.36 -2.75
C ALA A 28 9.68 -2.85 -1.51
N LEU A 29 8.90 -1.76 -1.65
CA LEU A 29 8.11 -1.21 -0.54
C LEU A 29 7.01 -2.18 -0.12
N PHE A 30 6.28 -2.74 -1.08
CA PHE A 30 5.24 -3.72 -0.80
C PHE A 30 5.81 -4.96 -0.09
N LEU A 31 6.97 -5.46 -0.54
CA LEU A 31 7.67 -6.55 0.12
C LEU A 31 7.98 -6.23 1.58
N GLN A 32 8.53 -5.04 1.85
CA GLN A 32 8.88 -4.64 3.21
C GLN A 32 7.64 -4.43 4.09
N ILE A 33 6.57 -3.83 3.55
CA ILE A 33 5.31 -3.65 4.28
C ILE A 33 4.71 -5.00 4.65
N ALA A 34 4.61 -5.94 3.71
CA ALA A 34 4.07 -7.26 3.96
C ALA A 34 4.87 -8.02 5.03
N ALA A 35 6.20 -7.89 5.01
CA ALA A 35 7.08 -8.50 6.02
C ALA A 35 6.89 -7.92 7.43
N HIS A 36 6.55 -6.63 7.55
CA HIS A 36 6.40 -5.94 8.84
C HIS A 36 4.95 -5.87 9.35
N LEU A 37 3.97 -6.32 8.57
CA LEU A 37 2.60 -6.49 9.06
C LEU A 37 2.48 -7.79 9.85
N LYS A 38 1.82 -7.71 11.01
CA LYS A 38 1.34 -8.90 11.72
C LYS A 38 0.26 -9.63 10.89
N PRO A 39 -0.02 -10.91 11.19
CA PRO A 39 -1.24 -11.56 10.71
C PRO A 39 -2.48 -10.69 11.01
N ASN A 40 -3.34 -10.49 10.01
CA ASN A 40 -4.50 -9.58 10.05
C ASN A 40 -4.16 -8.09 10.22
N GLY A 41 -2.88 -7.71 10.17
CA GLY A 41 -2.46 -6.32 10.18
C GLY A 41 -2.76 -5.65 8.83
N CYS A 42 -3.02 -4.34 8.87
CA CYS A 42 -3.43 -3.58 7.70
C CYS A 42 -2.47 -2.45 7.35
N TRP A 43 -2.44 -2.11 6.07
CA TRP A 43 -1.76 -0.96 5.52
C TRP A 43 -2.76 -0.05 4.82
N VAL A 44 -2.78 1.22 5.24
CA VAL A 44 -3.58 2.27 4.62
C VAL A 44 -2.64 3.22 3.89
N PHE A 45 -2.86 3.43 2.60
CA PHE A 45 -1.99 4.27 1.79
C PHE A 45 -2.74 5.00 0.68
N THR A 46 -2.11 6.05 0.16
CA THR A 46 -2.60 6.77 -1.01
C THR A 46 -1.55 6.80 -2.11
N ILE A 47 -2.00 6.81 -3.38
CA ILE A 47 -1.16 7.06 -4.56
C ILE A 47 -1.78 8.17 -5.42
N GLU A 48 -0.96 8.89 -6.17
CA GLU A 48 -1.45 9.66 -7.32
C GLU A 48 -1.73 8.71 -8.49
N ILE A 49 -2.72 9.02 -9.31
CA ILE A 49 -3.25 8.10 -10.32
C ILE A 49 -2.64 8.40 -11.69
N ASP A 50 -2.25 7.34 -12.41
CA ASP A 50 -1.86 7.37 -13.82
C ASP A 50 -2.63 6.28 -14.58
N ASP A 51 -3.40 6.62 -15.61
CA ASP A 51 -4.22 5.64 -16.33
C ASP A 51 -3.48 4.95 -17.50
N ASP A 52 -2.25 5.40 -17.82
CA ASP A 52 -1.55 4.97 -19.03
C ASP A 52 -0.34 4.09 -18.73
N ASN A 53 0.42 4.40 -17.67
CA ASN A 53 1.70 3.75 -17.37
C ASN A 53 1.70 3.14 -15.97
N PRO A 54 2.44 2.03 -15.74
CA PRO A 54 2.55 1.43 -14.41
C PRO A 54 2.95 2.43 -13.32
N PHE A 55 3.85 3.36 -13.67
CA PHE A 55 4.11 4.59 -12.93
C PHE A 55 4.79 5.63 -13.84
N THR A 56 4.61 6.92 -13.53
CA THR A 56 5.19 8.05 -14.28
C THR A 56 5.74 9.09 -13.31
N LEU A 57 6.95 9.62 -13.57
CA LEU A 57 7.45 10.80 -12.88
C LEU A 57 6.85 12.04 -13.52
N GLN A 58 5.97 12.74 -12.80
CA GLN A 58 5.32 13.96 -13.24
C GLN A 58 6.29 15.16 -13.21
N GLU A 59 5.94 16.24 -13.91
CA GLU A 59 6.71 17.49 -13.91
C GLU A 59 6.85 18.11 -12.51
N THR A 60 5.93 17.78 -11.60
CA THR A 60 5.95 18.17 -10.19
C THR A 60 7.05 17.46 -9.38
N GLY A 61 7.75 16.49 -9.98
CA GLY A 61 8.72 15.63 -9.30
C GLY A 61 8.08 14.52 -8.46
N ARG A 62 6.77 14.31 -8.60
CA ARG A 62 6.01 13.28 -7.90
C ARG A 62 5.63 12.16 -8.87
N PHE A 63 5.62 10.94 -8.37
CA PHE A 63 5.20 9.75 -9.10
C PHE A 63 3.69 9.56 -8.98
N SER A 64 3.08 9.25 -10.11
CA SER A 64 1.74 8.68 -10.23
C SER A 64 1.84 7.20 -10.61
N HIS A 65 0.80 6.42 -10.29
CA HIS A 65 0.79 4.97 -10.46
C HIS A 65 -0.53 4.48 -11.02
N HIS A 66 -0.47 3.39 -11.80
CA HIS A 66 -1.66 2.76 -12.33
C HIS A 66 -2.41 1.96 -11.25
N PRO A 67 -3.73 2.16 -11.08
CA PRO A 67 -4.53 1.41 -10.10
C PRO A 67 -4.39 -0.11 -10.23
N GLU A 68 -4.36 -0.62 -11.46
CA GLU A 68 -4.16 -2.05 -11.71
C GLU A 68 -2.78 -2.56 -11.29
N ARG A 69 -1.72 -1.74 -11.44
CA ARG A 69 -0.38 -2.10 -10.95
C ARG A 69 -0.36 -2.22 -9.43
N ILE A 70 -1.10 -1.37 -8.73
CA ILE A 70 -1.26 -1.47 -7.27
C ILE A 70 -1.97 -2.78 -6.88
N LYS A 71 -3.06 -3.15 -7.55
CA LYS A 71 -3.76 -4.42 -7.28
C LYS A 71 -2.85 -5.62 -7.50
N GLN A 72 -2.05 -5.62 -8.57
CA GLN A 72 -1.07 -6.66 -8.84
C GLN A 72 -0.02 -6.74 -7.73
N LEU A 73 0.54 -5.61 -7.30
CA LEU A 73 1.49 -5.56 -6.17
C LEU A 73 0.89 -6.13 -4.88
N ILE A 74 -0.34 -5.76 -4.54
CA ILE A 74 -1.05 -6.31 -3.38
C ILE A 74 -1.08 -7.84 -3.46
N GLN A 75 -1.50 -8.40 -4.60
CA GLN A 75 -1.58 -9.85 -4.80
C GLN A 75 -0.21 -10.54 -4.79
N THR A 76 0.77 -9.99 -5.50
CA THR A 76 2.15 -10.51 -5.57
C THR A 76 2.79 -10.62 -4.19
N HIS A 77 2.50 -9.67 -3.29
CA HIS A 77 3.06 -9.63 -1.95
C HIS A 77 2.12 -10.23 -0.88
N HIS A 78 1.17 -11.07 -1.29
CA HIS A 78 0.27 -11.83 -0.42
C HIS A 78 -0.54 -10.96 0.56
N LEU A 79 -0.92 -9.76 0.11
CA LEU A 79 -1.87 -8.90 0.79
C LEU A 79 -3.26 -9.06 0.14
N GLU A 80 -4.28 -8.71 0.90
CA GLU A 80 -5.68 -8.69 0.47
C GLU A 80 -6.17 -7.24 0.39
N LEU A 81 -6.68 -6.83 -0.78
CA LEU A 81 -7.29 -5.50 -0.93
C LEU A 81 -8.69 -5.50 -0.30
N LEU A 82 -8.85 -4.81 0.83
CA LEU A 82 -10.15 -4.68 1.51
C LEU A 82 -10.95 -3.49 1.03
N HIS A 83 -10.29 -2.40 0.67
CA HIS A 83 -10.97 -1.18 0.23
C HIS A 83 -10.10 -0.37 -0.72
N GLN A 84 -10.74 0.23 -1.71
CA GLN A 84 -10.10 1.15 -2.63
C GLN A 84 -11.12 2.18 -3.12
N GLU A 85 -10.79 3.46 -2.98
CA GLU A 85 -11.63 4.57 -3.44
C GLU A 85 -10.80 5.74 -3.96
N THR A 86 -11.34 6.44 -4.97
CA THR A 86 -10.76 7.69 -5.43
C THR A 86 -11.30 8.83 -4.60
N VAL A 87 -10.41 9.61 -3.98
CA VAL A 87 -10.76 10.76 -3.13
C VAL A 87 -10.01 12.01 -3.57
N VAL A 88 -10.59 13.18 -3.29
CA VAL A 88 -9.91 14.46 -3.48
C VAL A 88 -8.90 14.64 -2.34
N ALA A 89 -7.60 14.63 -2.64
CA ALA A 89 -6.56 14.87 -1.63
C ALA A 89 -6.41 16.34 -1.31
N ARG A 90 -6.35 17.19 -2.35
CA ARG A 90 -6.15 18.63 -2.24
C ARG A 90 -6.62 19.34 -3.50
N GLN A 91 -6.75 20.65 -3.41
CA GLN A 91 -6.86 21.52 -4.58
C GLN A 91 -5.47 22.00 -5.00
N GLN A 92 -5.17 21.93 -6.30
CA GLN A 92 -3.93 22.38 -6.90
C GLN A 92 -4.26 23.15 -8.17
N ASP A 93 -3.83 24.41 -8.26
CA ASP A 93 -4.10 25.30 -9.40
C ASP A 93 -5.59 25.32 -9.80
N GLU A 94 -6.48 25.41 -8.80
CA GLU A 94 -7.96 25.37 -8.94
C GLU A 94 -8.55 24.04 -9.44
N HIS A 95 -7.73 22.99 -9.55
CA HIS A 95 -8.16 21.65 -9.92
C HIS A 95 -8.06 20.69 -8.73
N ASP A 96 -8.97 19.73 -8.66
CA ASP A 96 -8.92 18.66 -7.66
C ASP A 96 -7.82 17.66 -8.02
N LEU A 97 -6.86 17.47 -7.11
CA LEU A 97 -5.92 16.36 -7.18
C LEU A 97 -6.57 15.13 -6.57
N HIS A 98 -6.92 14.18 -7.44
CA HIS A 98 -7.45 12.89 -7.03
C HIS A 98 -6.33 11.91 -6.67
N VAL A 99 -6.53 11.18 -5.58
CA VAL A 99 -5.65 10.08 -5.15
C VAL A 99 -6.47 8.82 -4.95
N LEU A 100 -5.82 7.67 -5.05
CA LEU A 100 -6.44 6.39 -4.74
C LEU A 100 -6.12 6.01 -3.30
N LEU A 101 -7.11 6.12 -2.41
CA LEU A 101 -7.02 5.59 -1.05
C LEU A 101 -7.20 4.08 -1.11
N SER A 102 -6.26 3.34 -0.52
CA SER A 102 -6.28 1.88 -0.49
C SER A 102 -6.08 1.35 0.93
N VAL A 103 -6.80 0.28 1.26
CA VAL A 103 -6.60 -0.52 2.47
C VAL A 103 -6.28 -1.94 2.05
N ALA A 104 -5.07 -2.39 2.35
CA ALA A 104 -4.63 -3.76 2.10
C ALA A 104 -4.20 -4.43 3.40
N CYS A 105 -4.61 -5.66 3.65
CA CYS A 105 -4.29 -6.36 4.89
C CYS A 105 -3.58 -7.69 4.62
N ARG A 106 -2.71 -8.09 5.54
CA ARG A 106 -2.07 -9.40 5.49
C ARG A 106 -3.08 -10.44 5.95
N SER A 107 -3.42 -11.39 5.09
CA SER A 107 -4.28 -12.52 5.48
C SER A 107 -3.62 -13.25 6.65
N GLY A 108 -4.38 -13.51 7.72
CA GLY A 108 -3.91 -14.36 8.79
C GLY A 108 -3.66 -15.79 8.29
N GLU A 109 -2.68 -16.50 8.87
CA GLU A 109 -2.69 -17.96 8.75
C GLU A 109 -4.04 -18.49 9.27
N PRO A 110 -4.58 -19.58 8.70
CA PRO A 110 -5.72 -20.24 9.30
C PRO A 110 -5.36 -20.55 10.74
N ILE A 111 -6.19 -20.09 11.69
CA ILE A 111 -6.04 -20.48 13.09
C ILE A 111 -6.17 -22.00 13.10
N GLU A 112 -5.05 -22.71 13.29
CA GLU A 112 -5.09 -24.14 13.54
C GLU A 112 -5.86 -24.30 14.85
N THR A 113 -7.14 -24.70 14.75
CA THR A 113 -7.99 -24.95 15.89
C THR A 113 -7.31 -26.02 16.73
N ALA A 114 -6.62 -25.59 17.79
CA ALA A 114 -6.06 -26.48 18.78
C ALA A 114 -7.21 -27.31 19.37
N SER A 115 -7.32 -28.55 18.88
CA SER A 115 -8.10 -29.60 19.50
C SER A 115 -7.66 -29.72 20.95
N ARG A 116 -8.45 -29.16 21.87
CA ARG A 116 -8.33 -29.48 23.28
C ARG A 116 -8.63 -30.98 23.43
N PRO A 117 -7.70 -31.81 23.95
CA PRO A 117 -8.06 -33.15 24.38
C PRO A 117 -9.00 -33.06 25.60
N LEU A 118 -9.83 -34.10 25.71
CA LEU A 118 -11.02 -34.31 26.55
C LEU A 118 -10.92 -33.81 27.99
#